data_AF-A0A416CEI6-F1
#
_entry.id   AF-A0A416CEI6-F1
#
_cell.length_a   1.000
_cell.length_b   1.000
_cell.length_c   1.000
_cell.angle_alpha   90.00
_cell.angle_beta   90.00
_cell.angle_gamma   90.00
#
_symmetry.space_group_name_H-M   'P 1'
#
loop_
_entity.id
_entity.type
_entity.pdbx_description
1 polymer ?
#
loop_
_entity_poly.entity_id
_entity_poly.type
_entity_poly.pdbx_seq_one_letter_code
_entity_poly.pdbx_strand_id
1 'polypeptide(L)'
;MKHIGDVIWFCESWTDRIVCGVISNIILGKGYEVEGNVYRFGDEKSFIGTCPVAFDNYWETEEEARFAITQRNKKRIEKYKSEIVTVQDLVNFPLINNFGSEEYTDYEAIQAYKERATELGFVLQEK
;
A
#
# COMPACT_ATOMS: atom_id res chain seq x y z
N MET A 1 6.84 -12.95 18.10
CA MET A 1 5.53 -13.39 17.58
C MET A 1 4.48 -12.71 18.43
N LYS A 2 3.44 -12.13 17.84
CA LYS A 2 2.41 -11.41 18.60
C LYS A 2 1.38 -12.41 19.14
N HIS A 3 0.67 -11.99 20.18
CA HIS A 3 -0.32 -12.78 20.89
C HIS A 3 -1.72 -12.18 20.76
N ILE A 4 -2.74 -12.99 21.05
CA ILE A 4 -4.12 -12.49 21.15
C ILE A 4 -4.17 -11.38 22.21
N GLY A 5 -4.80 -10.26 21.87
CA GLY A 5 -4.85 -9.05 22.70
C GLY A 5 -3.77 -8.01 22.40
N ASP A 6 -2.72 -8.36 21.65
CA ASP A 6 -1.71 -7.37 21.23
C ASP A 6 -2.29 -6.40 20.20
N VAL A 7 -1.83 -5.15 20.28
CA VAL A 7 -2.12 -4.13 19.27
C VAL A 7 -1.05 -4.19 18.19
N ILE A 8 -1.47 -4.16 16.93
CA ILE A 8 -0.57 -4.07 15.78
C ILE A 8 -1.04 -3.00 14.80
N TRP A 9 -0.08 -2.41 14.09
CA TRP A 9 -0.31 -1.52 12.95
C TRP A 9 -0.10 -2.29 11.65
N PHE A 10 -0.93 -2.05 10.64
CA PHE A 10 -0.85 -2.73 9.34
C PHE A 10 -1.39 -1.85 8.22
N CYS A 11 -1.08 -2.21 6.97
CA CYS A 11 -1.65 -1.56 5.78
C CYS A 11 -2.82 -2.40 5.28
N GLU A 12 -4.02 -1.84 5.31
CA GLU A 12 -5.21 -2.54 4.84
C GLU A 12 -5.25 -2.55 3.30
N SER A 13 -5.49 -3.73 2.71
CA SER A 13 -5.29 -3.95 1.27
C SER A 13 -6.32 -3.30 0.35
N TRP A 14 -7.46 -2.85 0.90
CA TRP A 14 -8.56 -2.29 0.11
C TRP A 14 -8.44 -0.79 -0.05
N THR A 15 -7.97 -0.10 1.00
CA THR A 15 -7.87 1.36 1.03
C THR A 15 -6.44 1.89 1.10
N ASP A 16 -5.46 0.99 1.18
CA ASP A 16 -4.04 1.29 1.48
C ASP A 16 -3.86 2.16 2.74
N ARG A 17 -4.87 2.19 3.62
CA ARG A 17 -4.79 2.90 4.90
C ARG A 17 -3.91 2.13 5.85
N ILE A 18 -3.05 2.89 6.55
CA ILE A 18 -2.32 2.39 7.71
C ILE A 18 -3.24 2.53 8.92
N VAL A 19 -3.64 1.40 9.48
CA VAL A 19 -4.59 1.30 10.59
C VAL A 19 -4.05 0.37 11.67
N CYS A 20 -4.65 0.43 12.85
CA CYS A 20 -4.37 -0.44 13.98
C CYS A 20 -5.62 -1.18 14.47
N GLY A 21 -5.36 -2.30 15.13
CA GLY A 21 -6.39 -3.09 15.78
C GLY A 21 -5.79 -4.09 16.77
N VAL A 22 -6.65 -4.88 17.39
CA VAL A 22 -6.28 -5.88 18.39
C VAL A 22 -6.34 -7.26 17.78
N ILE A 23 -5.31 -8.08 17.97
CA ILE A 23 -5.33 -9.47 17.50
C ILE A 23 -6.43 -10.22 18.25
N SER A 24 -7.43 -10.70 17.52
CA SER A 24 -8.54 -11.49 18.05
C SER A 24 -8.30 -13.00 17.84
N ASN A 25 -7.53 -13.37 16.80
CA ASN A 25 -7.22 -14.77 16.49
C ASN A 25 -5.87 -14.91 15.77
N ILE A 26 -5.27 -16.11 15.84
CA ILE A 26 -4.03 -16.45 15.12
C ILE A 26 -4.35 -17.54 14.10
N ILE A 27 -4.15 -17.24 12.82
CA ILE A 27 -4.45 -18.14 11.71
C ILE A 27 -3.14 -18.81 11.27
N LEU A 28 -2.95 -20.08 11.66
CA LEU A 28 -1.74 -20.85 11.38
C LEU A 28 -1.37 -20.83 9.89
N GLY A 29 -0.14 -20.40 9.61
CA GLY A 29 0.41 -20.33 8.25
C GLY A 29 -0.12 -19.20 7.38
N LYS A 30 -1.02 -18.34 7.89
CA LYS A 30 -1.59 -17.22 7.13
C LYS A 30 -1.30 -15.86 7.76
N GLY A 31 -1.52 -15.71 9.07
CA GLY A 31 -1.42 -14.41 9.72
C GLY A 31 -2.25 -14.30 11.00
N TYR A 32 -2.74 -13.10 11.26
CA TYR A 32 -3.62 -12.77 12.38
C TYR A 32 -5.01 -12.39 11.87
N GLU A 33 -6.03 -12.64 12.67
CA GLU A 33 -7.30 -11.92 12.57
C GLU A 33 -7.23 -10.74 13.53
N VAL A 34 -7.53 -9.54 13.03
CA VAL A 34 -7.41 -8.30 13.78
C VAL A 34 -8.76 -7.62 13.84
N GLU A 35 -9.22 -7.31 15.05
CA GLU A 35 -10.44 -6.57 15.29
C GLU A 35 -10.13 -5.08 15.46
N GLY A 36 -10.81 -4.26 14.68
CA GLY A 36 -10.72 -2.80 14.81
C GLY A 36 -11.50 -2.29 16.01
N ASN A 37 -11.02 -1.20 16.63
CA ASN A 37 -11.64 -0.60 17.81
C ASN A 37 -11.60 0.93 17.72
N VAL A 38 -12.52 1.47 16.93
CA VAL A 38 -12.66 2.94 16.70
C VAL A 38 -12.90 3.71 18.00
N TYR A 39 -13.55 3.12 19.01
CA TYR A 39 -13.78 3.76 20.31
C TYR A 39 -12.50 3.93 21.12
N ARG A 40 -11.54 3.01 20.98
CA ARG A 40 -10.26 3.06 21.68
C ARG A 40 -9.23 3.93 20.95
N PHE A 41 -9.20 3.88 19.62
CA PHE A 41 -8.10 4.42 18.82
C PHE A 41 -8.48 5.58 17.91
N GLY A 42 -9.76 5.86 17.70
CA GLY A 42 -10.25 6.82 16.71
C GLY A 42 -10.55 6.18 15.35
N ASP A 43 -11.48 6.79 14.60
CA ASP A 43 -11.92 6.32 13.27
C ASP A 43 -10.86 6.54 12.18
N GLU A 44 -9.93 7.47 12.43
CA GLU A 44 -8.82 7.77 11.54
C GLU A 44 -7.71 6.71 11.63
N LYS A 45 -7.53 6.08 12.80
CA LYS A 45 -6.47 5.09 13.08
C LYS A 45 -6.96 3.65 13.13
N SER A 46 -8.25 3.40 13.28
CA SER A 46 -8.80 2.04 13.35
C SER A 46 -10.00 1.90 12.41
N PHE A 47 -10.72 0.80 12.53
CA PHE A 47 -11.80 0.41 11.62
C PHE A 47 -12.88 -0.37 12.39
N ILE A 48 -14.02 -0.63 11.74
CA ILE A 48 -15.11 -1.43 12.31
C ILE A 48 -15.03 -2.84 11.73
N GLY A 49 -15.15 -3.86 12.58
CA GLY A 49 -15.15 -5.27 12.18
C GLY A 49 -13.78 -5.94 12.31
N THR A 50 -13.59 -7.03 11.57
CA THR A 50 -12.34 -7.81 11.58
C THR A 50 -11.67 -7.78 10.20
N CYS A 51 -10.33 -7.85 10.21
CA CYS A 51 -9.50 -7.88 9.01
C CYS A 51 -8.41 -8.96 9.16
N PRO A 52 -8.20 -9.83 8.16
CA PRO A 52 -7.06 -10.73 8.14
C PRO A 52 -5.78 -9.97 7.77
N VAL A 53 -4.73 -10.13 8.59
CA VAL A 53 -3.44 -9.47 8.41
C VAL A 53 -2.33 -10.50 8.28
N ALA A 54 -1.61 -10.49 7.15
CA ALA A 54 -0.49 -11.39 6.89
C ALA A 54 0.70 -11.12 7.84
N PHE A 55 1.53 -12.14 8.09
CA PHE A 55 2.68 -12.03 9.01
C PHE A 55 3.77 -11.04 8.55
N ASP A 56 3.79 -10.68 7.26
CA ASP A 56 4.71 -9.72 6.67
C ASP A 56 4.10 -8.31 6.50
N ASN A 57 2.86 -8.11 6.94
CA ASN A 57 2.11 -6.86 6.81
C ASN A 57 1.70 -6.30 8.18
N TYR A 58 2.57 -6.36 9.20
CA TYR A 58 2.31 -5.71 10.47
C TYR A 58 3.58 -5.12 11.11
N TRP A 59 3.38 -4.12 11.95
CA TRP A 59 4.41 -3.35 12.64
C TRP A 59 3.98 -3.03 14.07
N GLU A 60 4.95 -2.64 14.91
CA GLU A 60 4.66 -2.31 16.31
C GLU A 60 4.10 -0.89 16.44
N THR A 61 4.55 0.03 15.58
CA THR A 61 4.10 1.42 15.57
C THR A 61 3.59 1.90 14.22
N GLU A 62 2.84 3.00 14.24
CA GLU A 62 2.34 3.67 13.03
C GLU A 62 3.50 4.18 12.17
N GLU A 63 4.56 4.70 12.80
CA GLU A 63 5.74 5.22 12.13
C GLU A 63 6.52 4.13 11.40
N GLU A 64 6.68 2.96 12.02
CA GLU A 64 7.30 1.79 11.40
C GLU A 64 6.52 1.34 10.16
N ALA A 65 5.19 1.27 10.29
CA ALA A 65 4.31 0.95 9.17
C ALA A 65 4.45 1.97 8.03
N ARG A 66 4.37 3.27 8.34
CA ARG A 66 4.55 4.36 7.36
C ARG A 66 5.89 4.28 6.67
N PHE A 67 6.96 4.05 7.41
CA PHE A 67 8.29 3.90 6.86
C PHE A 67 8.37 2.68 5.92
N ALA A 68 7.92 1.51 6.37
CA ALA A 68 7.97 0.28 5.59
C ALA A 68 7.16 0.37 4.29
N ILE A 69 5.94 0.91 4.36
CA ILE A 69 5.08 1.14 3.18
C ILE A 69 5.73 2.15 2.23
N THR A 70 6.31 3.24 2.74
CA THR A 70 7.06 4.19 1.91
C THR A 70 8.21 3.52 1.18
N GLN A 71 8.99 2.66 1.85
CA GLN A 71 10.09 1.92 1.22
C GLN A 71 9.58 0.90 0.19
N ARG A 72 8.48 0.21 0.47
CA ARG A 72 7.83 -0.71 -0.46
C ARG A 72 7.37 0.02 -1.73
N ASN A 73 6.71 1.17 -1.58
CA ASN A 73 6.18 1.95 -2.69
C ASN A 73 7.32 2.53 -3.53
N LYS A 74 8.39 3.03 -2.90
CA LYS A 74 9.62 3.44 -3.60
C LYS A 74 10.21 2.30 -4.45
N LYS A 75 10.30 1.09 -3.89
CA LYS A 75 10.80 -0.08 -4.65
C LYS A 75 9.90 -0.42 -5.83
N ARG A 76 8.56 -0.32 -5.69
CA ARG A 76 7.61 -0.51 -6.79
C ARG A 76 7.80 0.55 -7.89
N ILE A 77 7.90 1.82 -7.50
CA ILE A 77 8.15 2.93 -8.43
C ILE A 77 9.45 2.67 -9.21
N GLU A 78 10.56 2.41 -8.53
CA GLU A 78 11.84 2.14 -9.20
C GLU A 78 11.78 0.93 -10.14
N LYS A 79 11.05 -0.12 -9.75
CA LYS A 79 10.80 -1.28 -10.63
C LYS A 79 10.06 -0.83 -11.89
N TYR A 80 8.95 -0.12 -11.76
CA TYR A 80 8.20 0.38 -12.92
C TYR A 80 9.02 1.35 -13.78
N LYS A 81 9.83 2.21 -13.18
CA LYS A 81 10.76 3.08 -13.92
C LYS A 81 11.76 2.27 -14.75
N SER A 82 12.25 1.15 -14.22
CA SER A 82 13.16 0.25 -14.95
C SER A 82 12.51 -0.45 -16.14
N GLU A 83 11.18 -0.57 -16.15
CA GLU A 83 10.39 -1.12 -17.27
C GLU A 83 10.14 -0.06 -18.37
N ILE A 84 10.28 1.23 -18.07
CA ILE A 84 10.02 2.35 -18.99
C ILE A 84 11.34 2.98 -19.43
N VAL A 85 12.04 2.33 -20.38
CA VAL A 85 13.36 2.80 -20.83
C VAL A 85 13.23 3.78 -22.01
N THR A 86 12.30 3.50 -22.92
CA THR A 86 12.11 4.22 -24.18
C THR A 86 10.73 4.89 -24.27
N VAL A 87 10.55 5.74 -25.29
CA VAL A 87 9.23 6.32 -25.60
C VAL A 87 8.21 5.24 -25.97
N GLN A 88 8.64 4.15 -26.62
CA GLN A 88 7.74 3.04 -26.95
C GLN A 88 7.25 2.34 -25.67
N ASP A 89 8.13 2.14 -24.70
CA ASP A 89 7.76 1.57 -23.40
C ASP A 89 6.79 2.49 -22.67
N LEU A 90 7.06 3.80 -22.70
CA LEU A 90 6.17 4.81 -22.12
C LEU A 90 4.76 4.72 -22.71
N VAL A 91 4.63 4.65 -24.03
CA VAL A 91 3.32 4.52 -24.72
C VAL A 91 2.63 3.20 -24.37
N ASN A 92 3.38 2.10 -24.25
CA ASN A 92 2.83 0.78 -23.99
C ASN A 92 2.46 0.57 -22.51
N PHE A 93 3.13 1.25 -21.57
CA PHE A 93 3.03 0.98 -20.15
C PHE A 93 1.59 1.07 -19.59
N PRO A 94 0.77 2.08 -19.93
CA PRO A 94 -0.62 2.15 -19.46
C PRO A 94 -1.55 1.11 -20.11
N LEU A 95 -1.14 0.47 -21.22
CA LEU A 95 -1.95 -0.56 -21.88
C LEU A 95 -1.90 -1.91 -21.14
N ILE A 96 -0.88 -2.10 -20.30
CA ILE A 96 -0.64 -3.35 -19.56
C ILE A 96 -0.63 -3.16 -18.03
N ASN A 97 -0.74 -1.91 -17.56
CA ASN A 97 -0.83 -1.56 -16.14
C ASN A 97 -2.14 -0.85 -15.83
N ASN A 98 -2.64 -0.98 -14.60
CA ASN A 98 -3.95 -0.47 -14.23
C ASN A 98 -3.91 1.02 -13.86
N PHE A 99 -4.32 1.86 -14.81
CA PHE A 99 -4.34 3.32 -14.69
C PHE A 99 -5.79 3.81 -14.63
N GLY A 100 -6.37 3.92 -13.43
CA GLY A 100 -7.63 4.65 -13.24
C GLY A 100 -8.90 3.82 -13.13
N SER A 101 -8.86 2.70 -12.41
CA SER A 101 -10.07 2.09 -11.85
C SER A 101 -10.25 2.51 -10.39
N GLU A 102 -11.47 2.85 -9.96
CA GLU A 102 -11.72 3.39 -8.60
C GLU A 102 -11.12 2.51 -7.48
N GLU A 103 -11.13 1.19 -7.66
CA GLU A 103 -10.65 0.22 -6.66
C GLU A 103 -9.25 -0.36 -6.93
N TYR A 104 -8.73 -0.24 -8.16
CA TYR A 104 -7.48 -0.93 -8.57
C TYR A 104 -6.48 0.02 -9.22
N THR A 105 -6.58 1.33 -8.93
CA THR A 105 -5.60 2.31 -9.39
C THR A 105 -4.24 2.02 -8.76
N ASP A 106 -3.24 1.72 -9.59
CA ASP A 106 -1.86 1.60 -9.13
C ASP A 106 -1.18 2.98 -9.17
N TYR A 107 -1.23 3.69 -8.03
CA TYR A 107 -0.63 5.02 -7.90
C TYR A 107 0.89 5.01 -8.09
N GLU A 108 1.58 3.93 -7.70
CA GLU A 108 3.02 3.80 -7.93
C GLU A 108 3.35 3.68 -9.43
N ALA A 109 2.54 2.94 -10.19
CA ALA A 109 2.68 2.84 -11.65
C ALA A 109 2.44 4.19 -12.33
N ILE A 110 1.41 4.93 -11.92
CA ILE A 110 1.11 6.27 -12.42
C ILE A 110 2.26 7.24 -12.12
N GLN A 111 2.81 7.19 -10.89
CA GLN A 111 3.94 8.03 -10.51
C GLN A 111 5.16 7.71 -11.37
N ALA A 112 5.54 6.44 -11.50
CA ALA A 112 6.67 6.01 -12.34
C ALA A 112 6.52 6.47 -13.80
N TYR A 113 5.31 6.35 -14.37
CA TYR A 113 4.99 6.83 -15.72
C TYR A 113 5.20 8.34 -15.86
N LYS A 114 4.70 9.15 -14.92
CA LYS A 114 4.87 10.62 -14.95
C LYS A 114 6.33 11.04 -14.83
N GLU A 115 7.08 10.41 -13.92
CA GLU A 115 8.51 10.69 -13.74
C GLU A 115 9.30 10.35 -15.01
N ARG A 116 9.07 9.15 -15.59
CA ARG A 116 9.76 8.74 -16.81
C ARG A 116 9.35 9.53 -18.04
N ALA A 117 8.09 9.94 -18.15
CA ALA A 117 7.66 10.87 -19.20
C ALA A 117 8.47 12.18 -19.14
N THR A 118 8.65 12.74 -17.95
CA THR A 118 9.43 13.97 -17.75
C THR A 118 10.91 13.75 -18.09
N GLU A 119 11.51 12.64 -17.61
CA GLU A 119 12.90 12.27 -17.89
C GLU A 119 13.15 12.01 -19.40
N LEU A 120 12.12 11.60 -20.15
CA LEU A 120 12.15 11.41 -21.61
C LEU A 120 11.81 12.69 -22.41
N GLY A 121 11.61 13.83 -21.73
CA GLY A 121 11.46 15.14 -22.36
C GLY A 121 10.02 15.61 -22.61
N PHE A 122 9.02 14.93 -22.05
CA PHE A 122 7.62 15.39 -22.13
C PHE A 122 7.33 16.42 -21.03
N VAL A 123 6.54 17.44 -21.36
CA VAL A 123 6.04 18.43 -20.39
C VAL A 123 4.63 18.04 -19.97
N LEU A 124 4.44 17.72 -18.70
CA LEU A 124 3.13 17.40 -18.14
C LEU A 124 2.34 18.69 -17.91
N GLN A 125 1.12 18.74 -18.45
CA GLN A 125 0.17 19.81 -18.15
C GLN A 125 -0.76 19.33 -17.04
N GLU A 126 -0.85 20.11 -15.95
CA GLU A 126 -1.90 19.91 -14.96
C GLU A 126 -3.23 20.35 -15.59
N LYS A 127 -4.25 19.51 -15.47
CA LYS A 127 -5.63 19.84 -15.87
C LYS A 127 -6.40 20.37 -14.68
#